data_AF-A0A317HZP3-F1
#
_entry.id   AF-A0A317HZP3-F1
#
_cell.length_a   1.000
_cell.length_b   1.000
_cell.length_c   1.000
_cell.angle_alpha   90.00
_cell.angle_beta   90.00
_cell.angle_gamma   90.00
#
_symmetry.space_group_name_H-M   'P 1'
#
loop_
_entity.id
_entity.type
_entity.pdbx_description
1 polymer ?
#
loop_
_entity_poly.entity_id
_entity_poly.type
_entity_poly.pdbx_seq_one_letter_code
_entity_poly.pdbx_strand_id
1 'polypeptide(L)'
;MGADVTALSAEMFDKEITDFSIDSRTVGAGELFFALSQNDYVRAGFNGEFADGHQFIAGAFDRGAVAAVGRKDRIIGDPELEKIRGRLLLVDDAIAALQQLAHRVYE
;
A
#
# COMPACT_ATOMS: atom_id res chain seq x y z
N MET A 1 -7.15 -1.49 14.32
CA MET A 1 -6.57 -1.58 12.98
C MET A 1 -5.09 -1.79 13.13
N GLY A 2 -4.55 -2.86 12.53
CA GLY A 2 -3.12 -3.15 12.46
C GLY A 2 -2.81 -3.77 11.10
N ALA A 3 -1.65 -3.46 10.55
CA ALA A 3 -1.17 -4.12 9.34
C ALA A 3 -0.84 -5.58 9.66
N ASP A 4 -1.33 -6.50 8.83
CA ASP A 4 -0.84 -7.88 8.84
C ASP A 4 0.50 -7.89 8.10
N VAL A 5 1.56 -8.23 8.84
CA VAL A 5 2.94 -8.31 8.38
C VAL A 5 3.48 -9.74 8.47
N THR A 6 2.60 -10.74 8.66
CA THR A 6 3.01 -12.14 8.87
C THR A 6 3.80 -12.70 7.68
N ALA A 7 3.52 -12.21 6.48
CA ALA A 7 4.19 -12.63 5.25
C ALA A 7 5.31 -11.67 4.83
N LEU A 8 5.62 -10.63 5.60
CA LEU A 8 6.62 -9.63 5.25
C LEU A 8 8.04 -10.24 5.30
N SER A 9 8.84 -10.04 4.27
CA SER A 9 10.22 -10.53 4.25
C SER A 9 11.06 -9.80 5.29
N ALA A 10 11.98 -10.52 5.96
CA ALA A 10 12.87 -9.94 6.96
C ALA A 10 13.71 -8.76 6.42
N GLU A 11 14.10 -8.81 5.14
CA GLU A 11 14.85 -7.76 4.45
C GLU A 11 14.14 -6.39 4.44
N MET A 12 12.82 -6.35 4.68
CA MET A 12 12.08 -5.10 4.77
C MET A 12 12.38 -4.31 6.04
N PHE A 13 12.72 -4.97 7.14
CA PHE A 13 13.02 -4.26 8.40
C PHE A 13 14.34 -3.48 8.34
N ASP A 14 15.20 -3.80 7.38
CA ASP A 14 16.45 -3.09 7.12
C ASP A 14 16.30 -1.97 6.08
N LYS A 15 15.08 -1.71 5.59
CA LYS A 15 14.83 -0.64 4.60
C LYS A 15 14.37 0.64 5.29
N GLU A 16 14.95 1.76 4.84
CA GLU A 16 14.47 3.09 5.19
C GLU A 16 13.34 3.51 4.24
N ILE A 17 12.26 4.05 4.81
CA ILE A 17 11.14 4.63 4.06
C ILE A 17 11.39 6.13 4.00
N THR A 18 11.57 6.66 2.79
CA THR A 18 11.95 8.07 2.58
C THR A 18 10.75 8.96 2.26
N ASP A 19 9.69 8.41 1.67
CA ASP A 19 8.45 9.13 1.36
C ASP A 19 7.28 8.14 1.13
N PHE A 20 6.09 8.67 0.86
CA PHE A 20 4.84 7.94 0.64
C PHE A 20 4.15 8.42 -0.64
N SER A 21 3.64 7.51 -1.46
CA SER A 21 2.93 7.86 -2.69
C SER A 21 1.65 7.07 -2.88
N ILE A 22 0.59 7.72 -3.36
CA ILE A 22 -0.66 7.09 -3.84
C ILE A 22 -0.71 7.01 -5.39
N ASP A 23 0.31 7.54 -6.08
CA ASP A 23 0.39 7.56 -7.53
C ASP A 23 1.59 6.73 -8.01
N SER A 24 1.30 5.59 -8.63
CA SER A 24 2.32 4.66 -9.14
C SER A 24 3.18 5.28 -10.25
N ARG A 25 2.74 6.38 -10.88
CA ARG A 25 3.49 7.08 -11.93
C ARG A 25 4.58 7.98 -11.37
N THR A 26 4.48 8.38 -10.11
CA THR A 26 5.47 9.24 -9.44
C THR A 26 6.32 8.52 -8.43
N VAL A 27 5.87 7.37 -7.88
CA VAL A 27 6.59 6.62 -6.84
C VAL A 27 8.08 6.39 -7.13
N GLY A 28 8.94 6.66 -6.15
CA GLY A 28 10.39 6.59 -6.26
C GLY A 28 11.03 5.42 -5.50
N ALA A 29 12.35 5.33 -5.62
CA ALA A 29 13.14 4.43 -4.79
C ALA A 29 13.06 4.84 -3.31
N GLY A 30 12.80 3.87 -2.42
CA GLY A 30 12.65 4.13 -0.98
C GLY A 30 11.26 4.57 -0.55
N GLU A 31 10.34 4.79 -1.49
CA GLU A 31 8.98 5.23 -1.18
C GLU A 31 8.02 4.06 -0.94
N LEU A 32 7.05 4.28 -0.07
CA LEU A 32 5.96 3.35 0.20
C LEU A 32 4.75 3.68 -0.67
N PHE A 33 4.32 2.72 -1.50
CA PHE A 33 3.13 2.91 -2.35
C PHE A 33 1.84 2.54 -1.61
N PHE A 34 0.80 3.37 -1.67
CA PHE A 34 -0.52 3.09 -1.12
C PHE A 34 -1.52 2.77 -2.24
N ALA A 35 -1.91 1.50 -2.33
CA ALA A 35 -2.91 1.01 -3.28
C ALA A 35 -4.33 1.27 -2.75
N LEU A 36 -4.91 2.40 -3.14
CA LEU A 36 -6.27 2.80 -2.75
C LEU A 36 -7.31 2.12 -3.63
N SER A 37 -8.38 1.60 -3.04
CA SER A 37 -9.49 0.98 -3.75
C SER A 37 -10.79 1.77 -3.58
N GLN A 38 -11.80 1.47 -4.40
CA GLN A 38 -13.14 2.05 -4.27
C GLN A 38 -13.72 1.92 -2.85
N ASN A 39 -13.45 0.81 -2.16
CA ASN A 39 -13.92 0.61 -0.79
C ASN A 39 -13.29 1.59 0.20
N ASP A 40 -12.01 1.94 0.01
CA ASP A 40 -11.34 2.92 0.85
C ASP A 40 -11.94 4.32 0.61
N TYR A 41 -12.12 4.69 -0.66
CA TYR A 41 -12.73 5.98 -1.04
C TYR A 41 -14.14 6.17 -0.48
N VAL A 42 -15.01 5.17 -0.62
CA VAL A 42 -16.39 5.23 -0.10
C VAL A 42 -16.39 5.36 1.42
N ARG A 43 -15.55 4.59 2.12
CA ARG A 43 -15.44 4.67 3.59
C ARG A 43 -14.95 6.03 4.06
N ALA A 44 -14.07 6.68 3.31
CA ALA A 44 -13.59 8.02 3.57
C ALA A 44 -14.54 9.14 3.10
N GLY A 45 -15.72 8.79 2.56
CA GLY A 45 -16.77 9.75 2.17
C GLY A 45 -16.58 10.38 0.78
N PHE A 46 -15.70 9.83 -0.05
CA PHE A 46 -15.55 10.27 -1.43
C PHE A 46 -16.68 9.69 -2.31
N ASN A 47 -17.29 10.56 -3.10
CA ASN A 47 -18.31 10.19 -4.08
C ASN A 47 -17.69 10.20 -5.48
N GLY A 48 -17.69 9.05 -6.15
CA GLY A 48 -17.12 8.90 -7.49
C GLY A 48 -16.68 7.48 -7.79
N GLU A 49 -16.30 7.24 -9.04
CA GLU A 49 -15.67 6.00 -9.47
C GLU A 49 -14.16 6.21 -9.57
N PHE A 50 -13.41 5.39 -8.84
CA PHE A 50 -11.97 5.45 -8.79
C PHE A 50 -11.38 4.13 -9.29
N ALA A 51 -10.27 4.23 -10.03
CA ALA A 51 -9.51 3.06 -10.42
C ALA A 51 -8.97 2.34 -9.19
N ASP A 52 -8.94 1.02 -9.24
CA ASP A 52 -8.39 0.21 -8.16
C ASP A 52 -6.86 0.24 -8.17
N GLY A 53 -6.25 0.87 -7.16
CA GLY A 53 -4.81 1.03 -7.01
C GLY A 53 -4.02 -0.28 -6.95
N HIS A 54 -4.66 -1.39 -6.58
CA HIS A 54 -4.01 -2.71 -6.47
C HIS A 54 -3.45 -3.18 -7.81
N GLN A 55 -4.10 -2.79 -8.93
CA GLN A 55 -3.64 -3.14 -10.28
C GLN A 55 -2.28 -2.50 -10.63
N PHE A 56 -1.86 -1.47 -9.88
CA PHE A 56 -0.63 -0.73 -10.14
C PHE A 56 0.53 -1.10 -9.20
N ILE A 57 0.34 -2.05 -8.28
CA ILE A 57 1.37 -2.47 -7.32
C ILE A 57 2.63 -2.99 -8.02
N ALA A 58 2.47 -3.83 -9.05
CA ALA A 58 3.61 -4.36 -9.81
C ALA A 58 4.42 -3.22 -10.46
N GLY A 59 3.74 -2.27 -11.12
CA GLY A 59 4.39 -1.11 -11.73
C GLY A 59 5.05 -0.17 -10.71
N ALA A 60 4.51 -0.06 -9.50
CA ALA A 60 5.16 0.68 -8.41
C ALA A 60 6.49 0.01 -7.99
N PHE A 61 6.52 -1.32 -7.92
CA PHE A 61 7.76 -2.06 -7.63
C PHE A 61 8.80 -1.96 -8.74
N ASP A 62 8.38 -1.99 -10.01
CA ASP A 62 9.29 -1.78 -11.14
C ASP A 62 9.96 -0.41 -11.11
N ARG A 63 9.30 0.58 -10.49
CA ARG A 63 9.81 1.95 -10.32
C ARG A 63 10.62 2.16 -9.03
N GLY A 64 10.75 1.13 -8.20
CA GLY A 64 11.62 1.14 -7.02
C GLY A 64 10.91 1.34 -5.69
N ALA A 65 9.57 1.36 -5.65
CA ALA A 65 8.84 1.42 -4.39
C ALA A 65 9.34 0.31 -3.45
N VAL A 66 9.63 0.63 -2.19
CA VAL A 66 10.23 -0.32 -1.24
C VAL A 66 9.25 -1.42 -0.88
N ALA A 67 7.99 -1.03 -0.70
CA ALA A 67 6.86 -1.88 -0.36
C ALA A 67 5.56 -1.21 -0.82
N ALA A 68 4.46 -1.94 -0.70
CA ALA A 68 3.13 -1.40 -0.96
C ALA A 68 2.16 -1.73 0.18
N VAL A 69 1.27 -0.80 0.48
CA VAL A 69 0.16 -0.95 1.42
C VAL A 69 -1.10 -1.21 0.60
N GLY A 70 -1.83 -2.26 0.92
CA GLY A 70 -3.07 -2.60 0.21
C GLY A 70 -4.05 -3.34 1.10
N ARG A 71 -5.30 -3.43 0.65
CA ARG A 71 -6.35 -4.09 1.41
C ARG A 71 -6.17 -5.61 1.41
N LYS A 72 -6.31 -6.23 2.59
CA LYS A 72 -6.31 -7.68 2.77
C LYS A 72 -7.29 -8.39 1.84
N ASP A 73 -8.50 -7.86 1.74
CA ASP A 73 -9.59 -8.43 0.95
C ASP A 73 -9.39 -8.32 -0.57
N ARG A 74 -8.39 -7.55 -1.02
CA ARG A 74 -7.99 -7.48 -2.44
C ARG A 74 -6.71 -8.25 -2.76
N ILE A 75 -5.83 -8.39 -1.78
CA ILE A 75 -4.57 -9.13 -1.95
C ILE A 75 -4.80 -10.63 -1.78
N ILE A 76 -5.57 -11.04 -0.77
CA ILE A 76 -5.81 -12.45 -0.48
C ILE A 76 -6.64 -13.08 -1.60
N GLY A 77 -6.04 -14.06 -2.27
CA GLY A 77 -6.66 -14.76 -3.40
C GLY A 77 -6.36 -14.18 -4.77
N ASP A 78 -5.61 -13.07 -4.86
CA ASP A 78 -5.03 -12.59 -6.11
C ASP A 78 -3.67 -13.30 -6.35
N PRO A 79 -3.54 -14.17 -7.37
CA PRO A 79 -2.33 -14.95 -7.58
C PRO A 79 -1.09 -14.10 -7.88
N GLU A 80 -1.25 -12.93 -8.49
CA GLU A 80 -0.12 -12.07 -8.84
C GLU A 80 0.35 -11.25 -7.63
N LEU A 81 -0.58 -10.75 -6.82
CA LEU A 81 -0.25 -10.04 -5.58
C LEU A 81 0.29 -10.99 -4.49
N GLU A 82 -0.20 -12.23 -4.43
CA GLU A 82 0.32 -13.24 -3.49
C GLU A 82 1.80 -13.58 -3.75
N LYS A 83 2.25 -13.59 -5.02
CA LYS A 83 3.67 -13.82 -5.36
C LYS A 83 4.61 -12.77 -4.78
N ILE A 84 4.12 -11.53 -4.63
CA ILE A 84 4.87 -10.39 -4.13
C ILE A 84 4.49 -10.02 -2.70
N ARG A 85 3.73 -10.88 -2.00
CA ARG A 85 3.23 -10.65 -0.63
C ARG A 85 4.32 -10.37 0.40
N GLY A 86 5.54 -10.86 0.14
CA GLY A 86 6.76 -10.53 0.89
C GLY A 86 7.01 -9.03 1.09
N ARG A 87 6.45 -8.20 0.20
CA ARG A 87 6.64 -6.75 0.18
C ARG A 87 5.33 -5.96 0.33
N LEU A 88 4.27 -6.62 0.79
CA LEU A 88 2.96 -6.02 0.98
C LEU A 88 2.62 -5.87 2.46
N LEU A 89 2.19 -4.68 2.87
CA LEU A 89 1.57 -4.44 4.17
C LEU A 89 0.06 -4.50 4.01
N LEU A 90 -0.54 -5.50 4.63
CA LEU A 90 -1.95 -5.83 4.44
C LEU A 90 -2.80 -5.12 5.49
N VAL A 91 -3.69 -4.23 5.06
CA VAL A 91 -4.56 -3.43 5.96
C VAL A 91 -6.04 -3.68 5.67
N ASP A 92 -6.91 -3.28 6.59
CA ASP A 92 -8.36 -3.37 6.37
C ASP A 92 -8.93 -2.12 5.66
N ASP A 93 -8.19 -1.02 5.75
CA ASP A 93 -8.53 0.29 5.16
C ASP A 93 -7.23 1.06 4.87
N ALA A 94 -6.93 1.27 3.58
CA ALA A 94 -5.69 1.88 3.14
C ALA A 94 -5.63 3.40 3.39
N ILE A 95 -6.78 4.09 3.28
CA ILE A 95 -6.86 5.53 3.55
C ILE A 95 -6.70 5.78 5.05
N ALA A 96 -7.36 5.00 5.90
CA ALA A 96 -7.20 5.13 7.35
C ALA A 96 -5.76 4.85 7.80
N ALA A 97 -5.09 3.86 7.20
CA ALA A 97 -3.68 3.57 7.45
C ALA A 97 -2.78 4.76 7.06
N LEU A 98 -3.00 5.35 5.88
CA LEU A 98 -2.26 6.53 5.41
C LEU A 98 -2.47 7.73 6.34
N GLN A 99 -3.71 7.98 6.76
CA GLN A 99 -4.03 9.06 7.70
C GLN A 99 -3.31 8.87 9.03
N GLN A 100 -3.34 7.67 9.62
CA GLN A 100 -2.66 7.40 10.89
C GLN A 100 -1.14 7.58 10.80
N LEU A 101 -0.55 7.13 9.70
CA LEU A 101 0.86 7.33 9.42
C LEU A 101 1.19 8.82 9.36
N ALA A 102 0.43 9.61 8.58
CA ALA A 102 0.64 11.05 8.48
C ALA A 102 0.54 11.76 9.84
N HIS A 103 -0.40 11.35 10.71
CA HIS A 103 -0.51 11.92 12.06
C HIS A 103 0.72 11.64 12.95
N ARG A 104 1.48 10.58 12.69
CA ARG A 104 2.66 10.21 13.50
C ARG A 104 3.99 10.66 12.92
N VAL A 105 4.06 10.95 11.62
CA VAL A 105 5.30 11.39 10.95
C VAL A 105 5.56 12.88 11.20
N TYR A 106 4.52 13.69 11.44
CA TYR A 106 4.62 15.12 11.68
C TYR A 106 4.57 15.52 13.18
N GLU A 107 4.98 14.64 14.10
CA GLU A 107 5.12 15.00 15.53
C GLU A 107 6.36 15.87 15.81
#